data_AF-A0A9Q0WZ44-F1
#
_entry.id   AF-A0A9Q0WZ44-F1
#
_cell.length_a   1.000
_cell.length_b   1.000
_cell.length_c   1.000
_cell.angle_alpha   90.00
_cell.angle_beta   90.00
_cell.angle_gamma   90.00
#
_symmetry.space_group_name_H-M   'P 1'
#
loop_
_entity.id
_entity.type
_entity.pdbx_description
1 polymer ?
#
loop_
_entity_poly.entity_id
_entity_poly.type
_entity_poly.pdbx_seq_one_letter_code
_entity_poly.pdbx_strand_id
1 'polypeptide(L)'
;MKLQNLVIFLITSFHLCVESTDSSHPQDPNSCASASRPPFSCDSSDPSTKTYDFCKTTLPISRRAEDLVSRLTFEEKTTQLVDTSPAIPRLGIPAL
;
A
#
# COMPACT_ATOMS: atom_id res chain seq x y z
N MET A 1 -9.60 -2.47 -25.82
CA MET A 1 -8.41 -1.58 -25.63
C MET A 1 -8.62 -0.87 -24.30
N LYS A 2 -7.78 -0.98 -23.27
CA LYS A 2 -6.31 -0.99 -23.28
C LYS A 2 -5.78 -1.94 -22.20
N LEU A 3 -5.21 -3.06 -22.64
CA LEU A 3 -4.38 -3.96 -21.83
C LEU A 3 -2.93 -3.45 -21.75
N GLN A 4 -2.72 -2.13 -21.68
CA GLN A 4 -1.38 -1.51 -21.80
C GLN A 4 -1.01 -0.55 -20.66
N ASN A 5 -1.92 -0.22 -19.73
CA ASN A 5 -1.68 0.86 -18.77
C ASN A 5 -1.25 0.45 -17.35
N LEU A 6 -1.22 -0.84 -17.01
CA LEU A 6 -0.86 -1.24 -15.64
C LEU A 6 0.65 -1.40 -15.43
N VAL A 7 1.41 -1.73 -16.48
CA VAL A 7 2.88 -1.69 -16.42
C VAL A 7 3.38 -0.23 -16.38
N ILE A 8 2.57 0.73 -16.87
CA ILE A 8 2.88 2.16 -16.84
C ILE A 8 2.88 2.70 -15.41
N PHE A 9 2.00 2.26 -14.51
CA PHE A 9 1.96 2.77 -13.13
C PHE A 9 3.20 2.34 -12.30
N LEU A 10 3.80 1.19 -12.61
CA LEU A 10 5.04 0.74 -11.96
C LEU A 10 6.30 1.45 -12.51
N ILE A 11 6.27 1.96 -13.75
CA ILE A 11 7.42 2.63 -14.39
C ILE A 11 7.37 4.16 -14.19
N THR A 12 6.19 4.79 -14.15
CA THR A 12 6.07 6.25 -13.96
C THR A 12 6.03 6.70 -12.50
N SER A 13 5.89 5.79 -11.54
CA SER A 13 5.95 6.12 -10.10
C SER A 13 7.37 6.39 -9.57
N PHE A 14 8.40 6.27 -10.42
CA PHE A 14 9.78 6.62 -10.04
C PHE A 14 10.09 8.12 -10.11
N HIS A 15 9.11 9.01 -10.36
CA HIS A 15 9.39 10.45 -10.53
C HIS A 15 8.55 11.44 -9.68
N LEU A 16 7.72 11.01 -8.73
CA LEU A 16 7.16 11.90 -7.67
C LEU A 16 6.70 10.98 -6.52
N CYS A 17 7.33 10.85 -5.35
CA CYS A 17 8.02 11.84 -4.52
C CYS A 17 9.26 11.20 -3.87
N VAL A 18 10.45 11.54 -4.36
CA VAL A 18 11.68 11.56 -3.54
C VAL A 18 12.03 13.03 -3.36
N GLU A 19 11.41 13.67 -2.37
CA GLU A 19 11.83 14.90 -1.69
C GLU A 19 10.79 15.07 -0.56
N SER A 20 11.06 15.14 0.74
CA SER A 20 12.26 15.57 1.45
C SER A 20 12.35 14.88 2.81
N THR A 21 13.59 14.72 3.25
CA THR A 21 14.03 14.42 4.61
C THR A 21 13.55 15.44 5.65
N ASP A 22 13.22 14.93 6.84
CA ASP A 22 13.52 15.46 8.19
C ASP A 22 13.45 16.98 8.46
N SER A 23 12.47 17.42 9.27
CA SER A 23 12.65 18.44 10.32
C SER A 23 11.35 18.84 11.01
N SER A 24 11.32 18.61 12.32
CA SER A 24 10.76 19.46 13.38
C SER A 24 10.11 20.80 12.94
N HIS A 25 8.78 20.94 13.01
CA HIS A 25 8.11 22.25 13.14
C HIS A 25 6.81 22.14 13.97
N PRO A 26 6.44 23.18 14.76
CA PRO A 26 5.42 23.15 15.81
C PRO A 26 3.99 22.90 15.31
N GLN A 27 3.14 22.45 16.22
CA GLN A 27 1.75 22.11 15.95
C GLN A 27 0.95 23.32 15.45
N ASP A 28 0.63 23.33 14.16
CA ASP A 28 -0.43 24.17 13.59
C ASP A 28 -1.82 23.65 14.03
N PRO A 29 -2.73 24.51 14.52
CA PRO A 29 -4.07 24.10 14.97
C PRO A 29 -5.03 23.74 13.81
N ASN A 30 -4.59 23.85 12.56
CA ASN A 30 -5.30 23.33 11.38
C ASN A 30 -4.61 22.07 10.78
N SER A 31 -3.89 21.32 11.61
CA SER A 31 -3.22 20.08 11.20
C SER A 31 -4.21 18.95 10.93
N CYS A 32 -3.92 18.17 9.89
CA CYS A 32 -4.66 17.02 9.37
C CYS A 32 -4.63 15.79 10.31
N ALA A 33 -4.64 16.02 11.63
CA ALA A 33 -4.45 15.01 12.64
C ALA A 33 -5.55 15.11 13.70
N SER A 34 -6.69 14.48 13.42
CA SER A 34 -7.50 13.72 14.39
C SER A 34 -8.62 12.91 13.70
N ALA A 35 -8.54 11.58 13.86
CA ALA A 35 -9.64 10.59 13.83
C ALA A 35 -10.01 9.81 12.55
N SER A 36 -9.25 9.84 11.45
CA SER A 36 -9.32 8.74 10.46
C SER A 36 -8.05 8.70 9.61
N ARG A 37 -7.05 7.96 10.09
CA ARG A 37 -5.96 7.54 9.19
C ARG A 37 -6.61 6.63 8.14
N PRO A 38 -6.49 6.92 6.83
CA PRO A 38 -7.10 6.09 5.80
C PRO A 38 -6.65 4.64 6.01
N PRO A 39 -7.53 3.65 5.80
CA PRO A 39 -7.19 2.27 6.09
C PRO A 39 -5.99 1.87 5.22
N PHE A 40 -5.07 1.08 5.79
CA PHE A 40 -3.82 0.68 5.14
C PHE A 40 -3.48 -0.74 5.56
N SER A 41 -2.85 -1.51 4.67
CA SER A 41 -2.74 -2.97 4.81
C SER A 41 -1.82 -3.48 5.93
N CYS A 42 -1.05 -2.60 6.56
CA CYS A 42 -0.04 -2.97 7.55
C CYS A 42 -0.29 -2.26 8.89
N ASP A 43 -1.55 -2.23 9.33
CA ASP A 43 -1.90 -1.68 10.63
C ASP A 43 -1.25 -2.47 11.76
N SER A 44 -0.46 -1.77 12.59
CA SER A 44 0.23 -2.34 13.76
C SER A 44 -0.73 -2.81 14.86
N SER A 45 -1.97 -2.31 14.82
CA SER A 45 -3.07 -2.71 15.70
C SER A 45 -3.59 -4.11 15.37
N ASP A 46 -3.44 -4.55 14.11
CA ASP A 46 -3.78 -5.91 13.69
C ASP A 46 -2.55 -6.81 13.85
N PRO A 47 -2.55 -7.79 14.79
CA PRO A 47 -1.40 -8.66 14.99
C PRO A 47 -1.13 -9.58 13.80
N SER A 48 -2.11 -9.84 12.94
CA SER A 48 -1.95 -10.72 11.78
C SER A 48 -1.03 -10.11 10.72
N THR A 49 -1.08 -8.78 10.54
CA THR A 49 -0.27 -8.06 9.54
C THR A 49 1.23 -8.15 9.82
N LYS A 50 1.64 -8.28 11.09
CA LYS A 50 3.05 -8.44 11.50
C LYS A 50 3.69 -9.73 11.00
N THR A 51 2.87 -10.73 10.68
CA THR A 51 3.34 -12.02 10.18
C THR A 51 3.64 -12.00 8.69
N TYR A 52 3.10 -11.02 7.95
CA TYR A 52 3.30 -10.90 6.52
C TYR A 52 4.62 -10.21 6.19
N ASP A 53 5.40 -10.81 5.29
CA ASP A 53 6.68 -10.24 4.87
C ASP A 53 6.48 -8.93 4.10
N PHE A 54 5.36 -8.77 3.38
CA PHE A 54 5.04 -7.50 2.71
C PHE A 54 4.86 -6.31 3.68
N CYS A 55 4.57 -6.57 4.96
CA CYS A 55 4.50 -5.56 6.02
C CYS A 55 5.82 -5.31 6.76
N LYS A 56 6.87 -6.08 6.50
CA LYS A 56 8.18 -5.90 7.13
C LYS A 56 9.01 -4.87 6.35
N THR A 57 9.05 -3.64 6.87
CA THR A 57 9.80 -2.53 6.25
C THR A 57 11.32 -2.74 6.22
N THR A 58 11.83 -3.71 6.98
CA THR A 58 13.24 -4.14 6.97
C THR A 58 13.61 -4.98 5.74
N LEU A 59 12.63 -5.48 4.97
CA LEU A 59 12.87 -6.26 3.76
C LEU A 59 12.91 -5.37 2.50
N PRO A 60 13.68 -5.74 1.46
CA PRO A 60 13.66 -5.05 0.18
C PRO A 60 12.26 -4.99 -0.44
N ILE A 61 11.94 -3.91 -1.15
CA ILE A 61 10.64 -3.70 -1.81
C ILE A 61 10.27 -4.88 -2.71
N SER A 62 11.22 -5.42 -3.48
CA SER A 62 10.98 -6.57 -4.35
C SER A 62 10.48 -7.79 -3.59
N ARG A 63 11.06 -8.08 -2.41
CA ARG A 63 10.64 -9.21 -1.55
C ARG A 63 9.26 -8.98 -0.96
N ARG A 64 8.95 -7.73 -0.59
CA ARG A 64 7.64 -7.35 -0.07
C ARG A 64 6.56 -7.47 -1.15
N ALA A 65 6.85 -7.02 -2.38
CA ALA A 65 5.94 -7.15 -3.50
C ALA A 65 5.74 -8.63 -3.92
N GLU A 66 6.81 -9.42 -3.94
CA GLU A 66 6.76 -10.86 -4.20
C GLU A 66 5.88 -11.57 -3.17
N ASP A 67 6.07 -11.31 -1.87
CA ASP A 67 5.25 -11.89 -0.81
C ASP A 67 3.76 -11.51 -0.98
N LEU A 68 3.46 -10.23 -1.20
CA LEU A 68 2.08 -9.75 -1.42
C LEU A 68 1.43 -10.48 -2.61
N VAL A 69 2.07 -10.48 -3.78
CA VAL A 69 1.52 -11.11 -4.99
C VAL A 69 1.44 -12.63 -4.86
N SER A 70 2.37 -13.27 -4.14
CA SER A 70 2.33 -14.72 -3.91
C SER A 70 1.16 -15.15 -3.04
N ARG A 71 0.71 -14.26 -2.13
CA ARG A 71 -0.41 -14.52 -1.22
C ARG A 71 -1.76 -14.35 -1.88
N LEU A 72 -1.89 -13.50 -2.90
CA LEU A 72 -3.15 -13.25 -3.59
C LEU A 72 -3.62 -14.46 -4.40
N THR A 73 -4.92 -14.76 -4.35
CA THR A 73 -5.52 -15.72 -5.28
C THR A 73 -5.54 -15.13 -6.69
N PHE A 74 -5.75 -15.98 -7.70
CA PHE A 74 -5.88 -15.49 -9.07
C PHE A 74 -7.01 -14.45 -9.20
N GLU A 75 -8.17 -14.72 -8.61
CA GLU A 75 -9.32 -13.82 -8.63
C GLU A 75 -9.01 -12.49 -7.92
N GLU A 76 -8.36 -12.51 -6.77
CA GLU A 76 -7.98 -11.27 -6.10
C GLU A 76 -6.96 -10.45 -6.90
N LYS A 77 -6.02 -11.10 -7.62
CA LYS A 77 -5.11 -10.37 -8.50
C LYS A 77 -5.87 -9.63 -9.59
N THR A 78 -6.88 -10.26 -10.18
CA THR A 78 -7.66 -9.63 -11.25
C THR A 78 -8.53 -8.50 -10.75
N THR A 79 -9.07 -8.58 -9.52
CA THR A 79 -9.85 -7.48 -8.94
C THR A 79 -9.01 -6.28 -8.51
N GLN A 80 -7.68 -6.41 -8.37
CA GLN A 80 -6.79 -5.29 -8.06
C GLN A 80 -6.29 -4.52 -9.30
N LEU A 81 -6.74 -4.87 -10.52
CA LEU A 81 -6.31 -4.22 -11.77
C LEU A 81 -7.22 -3.07 -12.23
N VAL A 82 -8.21 -2.70 -11.41
CA VAL A 82 -9.23 -1.68 -11.70
C VAL A 82 -9.09 -0.50 -10.74
N ASP A 83 -9.64 0.66 -11.12
CA ASP A 83 -9.56 1.89 -10.32
C ASP A 83 -10.31 1.78 -8.98
N THR A 84 -11.37 0.98 -8.94
CA THR A 84 -12.12 0.67 -7.71
C THR A 84 -11.95 -0.80 -7.38
N SER A 85 -11.12 -1.11 -6.38
CA SER A 85 -10.81 -2.48 -6.03
C SER A 85 -11.52 -2.88 -4.72
N PRO A 86 -12.09 -4.09 -4.64
CA PRO A 86 -12.66 -4.57 -3.39
C PRO A 86 -11.55 -4.82 -2.38
N ALA A 87 -11.92 -4.76 -1.09
CA ALA A 87 -11.04 -5.15 0.00
C ALA A 87 -10.64 -6.64 -0.10
N ILE A 88 -9.48 -6.98 0.46
CA ILE A 88 -9.04 -8.36 0.67
C ILE A 88 -8.84 -8.56 2.18
N PRO A 89 -9.91 -8.82 2.95
CA PRO A 89 -9.87 -8.83 4.41
C PRO A 89 -8.89 -9.84 4.99
N ARG A 90 -8.72 -10.99 4.33
CA ARG A 90 -7.79 -12.05 4.78
C ARG A 90 -6.31 -11.64 4.75
N LEU A 91 -5.97 -10.55 4.06
CA LEU A 91 -4.63 -9.97 4.00
C LEU A 91 -4.60 -8.56 4.62
N GLY A 92 -5.69 -8.11 5.24
CA GLY A 92 -5.81 -6.76 5.79
C GLY A 92 -5.82 -5.64 4.74
N ILE A 93 -6.00 -5.95 3.44
CA ILE A 93 -5.94 -4.94 2.37
C ILE A 93 -7.31 -4.25 2.26
N PRO A 94 -7.37 -2.91 2.39
CA PRO A 94 -8.62 -2.16 2.27
C PRO A 94 -9.08 -2.02 0.81
N ALA A 95 -10.33 -1.61 0.62
CA ALA A 95 -10.82 -1.21 -0.69
C ALA A 95 -10.17 0.11 -1.15
N LEU A 96 -10.01 0.26 -2.46
CA LEU A 96 -9.52 1.48 -3.12
C LEU A 96 -10.64 2.13 -3.93
#